data_AF-A0A3N5VCJ6-F1
#
_entry.id   AF-A0A3N5VCJ6-F1
#
_cell.length_a   1.000
_cell.length_b   1.000
_cell.length_c   1.000
_cell.angle_alpha   90.00
_cell.angle_beta   90.00
_cell.angle_gamma   90.00
#
_symmetry.space_group_name_H-M   'P 1'
#
loop_
_entity.id
_entity.type
_entity.pdbx_description
1 polymer ?
#
loop_
_entity_poly.entity_id
_entity_poly.type
_entity_poly.pdbx_seq_one_letter_code
_entity_poly.pdbx_strand_id
1 'polypeptide(L)' 'MKDTPPEVNDLIFATMMRKTPEQRLLMGFDMMATAREMVWSAIGISGTEQERRRLFFQRFHGEESPFEL' A
#
# COMPACT_ATOMS: atom_id res chain seq x y z
N MET A 1 3.41 -9.43 13.85
CA MET A 1 3.33 -10.14 12.55
C MET A 1 3.50 -11.63 12.79
N LYS A 2 2.76 -12.50 12.09
CA LYS A 2 2.78 -13.96 12.35
C LYS A 2 4.11 -14.61 11.94
N ASP A 3 4.80 -14.05 10.95
CA ASP A 3 6.07 -14.57 10.40
C ASP A 3 7.32 -13.84 10.93
N THR A 4 7.15 -12.99 11.94
CA THR A 4 8.24 -12.21 12.56
C THR A 4 8.46 -12.69 13.99
N PRO A 5 9.70 -13.05 14.39
CA PRO A 5 9.99 -13.44 15.77
C PRO A 5 9.52 -12.37 16.79
N PRO A 6 9.05 -12.76 17.99
CA PRO A 6 8.53 -11.82 18.99
C PRO A 6 9.49 -10.67 19.31
N GLU A 7 10.77 -10.97 19.52
CA GLU A 7 11.81 -10.00 19.84
C GLU A 7 12.02 -8.96 18.73
N VAL A 8 11.80 -9.35 17.48
CA VAL A 8 11.88 -8.44 16.33
C VAL A 8 10.63 -7.58 16.25
N ASN A 9 9.44 -8.14 16.52
CA ASN A 9 8.20 -7.34 16.60
C ASN A 9 8.31 -6.27 17.69
N ASP A 10 8.85 -6.64 18.85
CA ASP A 10 9.03 -5.71 19.98
C ASP A 10 9.99 -4.59 19.63
N LEU A 11 11.11 -4.90 18.96
CA LEU A 11 12.06 -3.90 18.48
C LEU A 11 11.42 -2.94 17.47
N ILE A 12 10.64 -3.46 16.52
CA ILE A 12 9.94 -2.65 15.51
C ILE A 12 8.92 -1.74 16.20
N PHE A 13 8.12 -2.29 17.13
CA PHE A 13 7.13 -1.52 17.88
C PHE A 13 7.77 -0.41 18.71
N ALA A 14 8.83 -0.73 19.47
CA ALA A 14 9.55 0.26 20.27
C ALA A 14 10.14 1.37 19.40
N THR A 15 10.69 1.03 18.22
CA THR A 15 11.21 2.00 17.27
C THR A 15 10.11 2.91 16.71
N MET A 16 8.93 2.35 16.43
CA MET A 16 7.77 3.14 15.99
C MET A 16 7.27 4.09 17.07
N MET A 17 7.26 3.68 18.34
CA MET A 17 6.79 4.51 19.46
C MET A 17 7.75 5.67 19.81
N ARG A 18 9.01 5.62 19.38
CA ARG A 18 9.95 6.76 19.51
C ARG A 18 9.65 7.90 18.54
N LYS A 19 8.79 7.69 17.54
CA LYS A 19 8.40 8.70 16.55
C LYS A 19 7.21 9.52 17.04
N THR A 20 7.14 10.77 16.63
CA THR A 20 5.97 11.61 16.90
C THR A 20 4.74 11.09 16.13
N PRO A 21 3.51 11.45 16.54
CA PRO A 21 2.30 11.14 15.78
C PRO A 21 2.39 11.59 14.31
N GLU A 22 2.91 12.79 14.04
CA GLU A 22 3.06 13.37 12.70
C GLU A 22 4.04 12.55 11.86
N GLN A 23 5.16 12.13 12.44
CA GLN A 23 6.12 11.27 11.76
C GLN A 23 5.51 9.91 11.37
N ARG A 24 4.69 9.33 12.26
CA ARG A 24 3.98 8.08 11.95
C ARG A 24 2.93 8.28 10.86
N LEU A 25 2.26 9.43 10.83
CA LEU A 25 1.32 9.77 9.76
C LEU A 25 2.01 9.89 8.41
N LEU A 26 3.12 10.63 8.34
CA LEU A 26 3.92 10.78 7.11
C LEU A 26 4.44 9.42 6.60
N MET A 27 4.93 8.56 7.50
CA MET A 27 5.30 7.19 7.13
C MET A 27 4.12 6.42 6.53
N GLY A 28 2.91 6.58 7.06
CA GLY A 28 1.70 5.97 6.49
C GLY A 28 1.42 6.45 5.06
N PHE A 29 1.63 7.74 4.78
CA PHE A 29 1.50 8.28 3.42
C PHE A 29 2.56 7.73 2.47
N ASP A 30 3.82 7.64 2.91
CA ASP A 30 4.91 7.07 2.11
C ASP A 30 4.66 5.59 1.79
N MET A 31 4.17 4.83 2.78
CA MET A 31 3.79 3.43 2.59
C MET A 31 2.67 3.29 1.57
N MET A 32 1.64 4.15 1.64
CA MET A 32 0.52 4.15 0.70
C MET A 32 0.96 4.51 -0.72
N ALA A 33 1.81 5.53 -0.88
CA ALA A 33 2.37 5.92 -2.16
C ALA A 33 3.18 4.79 -2.79
N THR A 34 4.05 4.14 -1.99
CA THR A 34 4.85 2.99 -2.42
C THR A 34 3.95 1.82 -2.86
N ALA A 35 2.93 1.48 -2.08
CA ALA A 35 1.99 0.41 -2.43
C ALA A 35 1.26 0.70 -3.74
N ARG A 36 0.81 1.96 -3.94
CA ARG A 36 0.17 2.40 -5.18
C ARG A 36 1.09 2.24 -6.39
N GLU A 37 2.34 2.67 -6.29
CA GLU A 37 3.32 2.54 -7.36
C GLU A 37 3.58 1.07 -7.71
N MET A 38 3.80 0.23 -6.69
CA MET A 38 4.01 -1.21 -6.89
C MET A 38 2.85 -1.87 -7.63
N VAL A 39 1.61 -1.61 -7.23
CA VAL A 39 0.43 -2.19 -7.89
C VAL A 39 0.30 -1.67 -9.32
N TRP A 40 0.51 -0.37 -9.55
CA TRP A 40 0.45 0.21 -10.89
C TRP A 40 1.51 -0.35 -11.83
N SER A 41 2.75 -0.50 -11.36
CA SER A 41 3.86 -1.08 -12.13
C SER A 41 3.65 -2.56 -12.43
N ALA A 42 2.96 -3.29 -11.55
CA ALA A 42 2.61 -4.70 -11.79
C ALA A 42 1.49 -4.89 -12.82
N ILE A 43 0.78 -3.82 -13.18
CA ILE A 43 -0.27 -3.86 -14.20
C ILE A 43 0.38 -3.57 -15.55
N GLY A 44 0.43 -4.60 -16.39
CA GLY A 44 0.94 -4.53 -17.75
C GLY A 44 0.22 -3.49 -18.61
N ILE A 45 0.82 -3.16 -19.75
CA ILE A 45 0.35 -2.13 -20.69
C ILE A 45 -0.69 -2.64 -21.71
N SER A 46 -1.23 -3.84 -21.51
CA SER A 46 -2.21 -4.43 -22.42
C SER A 46 -3.62 -3.91 -22.15
N GLY A 47 -4.33 -3.55 -23.21
CA GLY A 47 -5.70 -3.02 -23.14
C GLY A 47 -5.73 -1.49 -23.21
N THR A 48 -6.92 -0.94 -23.03
CA THR A 48 -7.15 0.50 -22.95
C THR A 48 -6.71 1.04 -21.58
N GLU A 49 -6.44 2.34 -21.51
CA GLU A 49 -6.14 3.00 -20.23
C GLU A 49 -7.31 2.89 -19.23
N GLN A 50 -8.55 2.86 -19.75
CA GLN A 50 -9.77 2.66 -18.95
C GLN A 50 -9.76 1.29 -18.25
N GLU A 51 -9.52 0.22 -19.02
CA GLU A 51 -9.40 -1.14 -18.48
C GLU A 51 -8.24 -1.25 -17.49
N ARG A 52 -7.13 -0.58 -17.77
CA ARG A 52 -5.95 -0.54 -16.89
C ARG A 52 -6.25 0.11 -15.54
N ARG A 53 -6.98 1.24 -15.54
CA ARG A 53 -7.41 1.93 -14.32
C ARG A 53 -8.42 1.13 -13.53
N ARG A 54 -9.36 0.46 -14.19
CA ARG A 54 -10.31 -0.44 -13.55
C ARG A 54 -9.59 -1.60 -12.86
N LEU A 55 -8.62 -2.22 -13.54
CA LEU A 55 -7.81 -3.29 -12.98
C LEU A 55 -6.94 -2.80 -11.81
N PHE A 56 -6.39 -1.58 -11.92
CA PHE A 56 -5.67 -0.94 -10.81
C PHE A 56 -6.54 -0.78 -9.58
N PHE A 57 -7.74 -0.21 -9.74
CA PHE A 57 -8.67 -0.02 -8.64
C PHE A 57 -8.98 -1.36 -7.96
N GLN A 58 -9.30 -2.38 -8.77
CA GLN A 58 -9.61 -3.72 -8.26
C GLN A 58 -8.45 -4.35 -7.49
N ARG A 59 -7.22 -4.25 -8.00
CA ARG A 59 -6.04 -4.82 -7.34
C ARG A 59 -5.64 -4.07 -6.07
N PHE A 60 -5.77 -2.75 -6.08
CA PHE A 60 -5.31 -1.91 -4.98
C PHE A 60 -6.31 -1.85 -3.83
N HIS A 61 -7.62 -1.80 -4.13
CA HIS A 61 -8.68 -1.72 -3.13
C HIS A 61 -9.31 -3.09 -2.80
N GLY A 62 -9.14 -4.09 -3.66
CA GLY A 62 -9.70 -5.43 -3.45
C GLY A 62 -11.18 -5.59 -3.84
N GLU A 63 -11.77 -4.59 -4.48
CA GLU A 63 -13.18 -4.55 -4.88
C GLU A 63 -13.36 -3.99 -6.30
N GLU A 64 -14.47 -4.30 -6.97
CA GLU A 64 -14.73 -3.72 -8.30
C GLU A 64 -14.96 -2.21 -8.21
N SER A 65 -14.51 -1.47 -9.23
CA SER A 65 -14.74 -0.04 -9.26
C SER A 65 -16.23 0.27 -9.47
N PRO A 66 -16.85 1.11 -8.62
CA PRO A 66 -18.21 1.58 -8.83
C PRO A 66 -18.30 2.70 -9.87
N PHE A 67 -17.18 3.11 -10.45
CA PHE A 67 -17.08 4.21 -11.40
C PHE A 67 -16.56 3.74 -12.76
N GLU A 68 -16.93 4.45 -13.82
CA GLU A 68 -16.23 4.34 -15.11
C GLU A 68 -14.92 5.14 -15.01
N LEU A 69 -13.80 4.42 -14.85
CA LEU A 69 -12.45 4.96 -14.58
C LEU A 69 -11.55 5.01 -15.82
#